data_AF-A0A078FQ59-F1
#
_entry.id   AF-A0A078FQ59-F1
#
_cell.length_a   1.000
_cell.length_b   1.000
_cell.length_c   1.000
_cell.angle_alpha   90.00
_cell.angle_beta   90.00
_cell.angle_gamma   90.00
#
_symmetry.space_group_name_H-M   'P 1'
#
loop_
_entity.id
_entity.type
_entity.pdbx_description
1 polymer ?
#
loop_
_entity_poly.entity_id
_entity_poly.type
_entity_poly.pdbx_seq_one_letter_code
_entity_poly.pdbx_strand_id
1 'polypeptide(L)'
;MGRGRHRGRSQRKHFKESRENVWKRPRTDPTVDASDNAVADKPSWEPILTDNPNFEEYYKEQGLVRAEEWDVFMEILRKPLPAAFRVNSNSQFCDDIISILENDFVKSLQAEAIEGGELEAIKPLPWYPKNLAWHSNFSRKQIRKHKTLERYPFH
;
A
#
# COMPACT_ATOMS: atom_id res chain seq x y z
N MET A 1 0.51 46.75 29.50
CA MET A 1 0.23 46.64 28.05
C MET A 1 0.76 45.29 27.60
N GLY A 2 0.04 44.27 27.12
CA GLY A 2 -1.36 43.93 26.93
C GLY A 2 -1.40 42.39 26.80
N ARG A 3 -2.44 41.74 27.35
CA ARG A 3 -2.59 40.29 27.44
C ARG A 3 -3.12 39.73 26.12
N GLY A 4 -2.54 38.62 25.64
CA GLY A 4 -3.10 37.81 24.55
C GLY A 4 -3.39 36.38 25.01
N ARG A 5 -4.61 36.13 25.48
CA ARG A 5 -5.18 34.78 25.67
C ARG A 5 -5.84 34.35 24.36
N HIS A 6 -5.63 33.11 23.90
CA HIS A 6 -6.62 32.22 23.26
C HIS A 6 -5.93 30.89 22.92
N ARG A 7 -6.51 29.69 23.00
CA ARG A 7 -7.67 29.11 23.68
C ARG A 7 -7.39 27.60 23.65
N GLY A 8 -7.64 26.90 24.75
CA GLY A 8 -7.33 25.49 24.91
C GLY A 8 -7.94 24.60 23.82
N ARG A 9 -7.22 23.51 23.50
CA ARG A 9 -7.74 22.38 22.73
C ARG A 9 -8.95 21.82 23.48
N SER A 10 -10.16 22.21 23.06
CA SER A 10 -11.38 21.65 23.62
C SER A 10 -11.38 20.15 23.30
N GLN A 11 -11.08 19.34 24.30
CA GLN A 11 -11.41 17.93 24.33
C GLN A 11 -12.88 17.81 23.93
N ARG A 12 -13.17 17.16 22.80
CA ARG A 12 -14.52 16.87 22.31
C ARG A 12 -15.21 15.97 23.34
N LYS A 13 -15.83 16.58 24.36
CA LYS A 13 -16.55 15.91 25.47
C LYS A 13 -17.84 15.19 25.04
N HIS A 14 -18.18 15.18 23.75
CA HIS A 14 -19.40 14.57 23.23
C HIS A 14 -19.18 13.28 22.42
N PHE A 15 -17.95 12.75 22.35
CA PHE A 15 -17.70 11.39 21.87
C PHE A 15 -17.72 10.41 23.06
N LYS A 16 -18.81 10.40 23.83
CA LYS A 16 -19.01 9.48 24.96
C LYS A 16 -19.87 8.28 24.62
N GLU A 17 -20.50 8.27 23.44
CA GLU A 17 -21.09 7.06 22.87
C GLU A 17 -20.12 6.49 21.83
N SER A 18 -19.14 5.75 22.32
CA SER A 18 -18.32 4.88 21.48
C SER A 18 -19.22 3.75 20.98
N ARG A 19 -19.71 3.83 19.74
CA ARG A 19 -20.13 2.62 19.04
C ARG A 19 -18.94 1.66 19.00
N GLU A 20 -19.19 0.37 19.23
CA GLU A 20 -18.14 -0.63 19.15
C GLU A 20 -17.49 -0.57 17.76
N ASN A 21 -16.18 -0.34 17.75
CA ASN A 21 -15.41 -0.35 16.52
C ASN A 21 -15.16 -1.81 16.12
N VAL A 22 -16.09 -2.39 15.37
CA VAL A 22 -16.02 -3.78 14.86
C VAL A 22 -14.73 -4.05 14.07
N TRP A 23 -14.09 -3.01 13.53
CA TRP A 23 -12.83 -3.08 12.78
C TRP A 23 -11.57 -3.10 13.66
N LYS A 24 -11.68 -2.92 14.98
CA LYS A 24 -10.54 -3.02 15.89
C LYS A 24 -10.58 -4.35 16.62
N ARG A 25 -9.56 -5.18 16.36
CA ARG A 25 -9.33 -6.39 17.13
C ARG A 25 -9.14 -6.04 18.62
N PRO A 26 -9.69 -6.83 19.56
CA PRO A 26 -9.51 -6.58 20.99
C PRO A 26 -8.03 -6.56 21.33
N ARG A 27 -7.58 -5.51 22.03
CA ARG A 27 -6.31 -5.58 22.75
C ARG A 27 -6.53 -6.51 23.94
N THR A 28 -5.76 -7.57 24.05
CA THR A 28 -5.70 -8.38 25.27
C THR A 28 -5.07 -7.53 26.37
N ASP A 29 -5.84 -7.21 27.41
CA ASP A 29 -5.35 -6.55 28.62
C ASP A 29 -4.47 -7.53 29.41
N PRO A 30 -3.24 -7.15 29.81
CA PRO A 30 -2.45 -7.95 30.72
C PRO A 30 -2.72 -7.49 32.14
N THR A 31 -3.60 -8.19 32.85
CA THR A 31 -3.60 -8.16 34.32
C THR A 31 -3.15 -9.53 34.81
N VAL A 32 -1.86 -9.68 35.11
CA VAL A 32 -1.33 -10.43 36.27
C VAL A 32 0.18 -10.20 36.38
N ASP A 33 0.62 -10.15 37.64
CA ASP A 33 1.89 -9.69 38.17
C ASP A 33 3.17 -10.42 37.74
N ALA A 34 4.26 -9.64 37.82
CA ALA A 34 5.61 -9.97 38.23
C ALA A 34 6.45 -11.01 37.46
N SER A 35 7.58 -10.47 36.98
CA SER A 35 8.90 -11.07 36.82
C SER A 35 9.25 -11.73 35.48
N ASP A 36 10.46 -11.36 35.07
CA ASP A 36 11.33 -11.83 34.00
C ASP A 36 11.19 -11.26 32.57
N ASN A 37 12.34 -10.72 32.15
CA ASN A 37 12.64 -10.11 30.88
C ASN A 37 12.38 -11.08 29.72
N ALA A 38 11.21 -10.97 29.10
CA ALA A 38 10.97 -11.47 27.77
C ALA A 38 10.30 -10.37 26.95
N VAL A 39 11.09 -9.71 26.10
CA VAL A 39 10.56 -8.85 25.03
C VAL A 39 9.78 -9.79 24.10
N ALA A 40 8.48 -9.90 24.32
CA ALA A 40 7.58 -10.67 23.47
C ALA A 40 7.52 -9.98 22.11
N ASP A 41 8.33 -10.48 21.18
CA ASP A 41 8.39 -10.08 19.79
C ASP A 41 7.08 -10.52 19.11
N LYS A 42 6.05 -9.68 19.20
CA LYS A 42 4.76 -9.93 18.54
C LYS A 42 4.93 -9.62 17.05
N PRO A 43 4.81 -10.59 16.12
CA PRO A 43 4.75 -10.26 14.70
C PRO A 43 3.49 -9.43 14.46
N SER A 44 3.67 -8.17 14.08
CA SER A 44 2.62 -7.15 14.06
C SER A 44 1.78 -7.12 12.77
N TRP A 45 1.70 -8.23 12.03
CA TRP A 45 0.88 -8.29 10.83
C TRP A 45 0.45 -9.73 10.53
N GLU A 46 -0.85 -9.97 10.52
CA GLU A 46 -1.41 -11.21 10.00
C GLU A 46 -1.69 -11.07 8.50
N PRO A 47 -1.54 -12.15 7.72
CA PRO A 47 -1.91 -12.17 6.31
C PRO A 47 -3.36 -11.73 6.11
N ILE A 48 -3.60 -10.96 5.06
CA ILE A 48 -4.97 -10.59 4.66
C ILE A 48 -5.65 -11.87 4.17
N LEU A 49 -6.72 -12.27 4.84
CA LEU A 49 -7.59 -13.35 4.37
C LEU A 49 -8.33 -12.84 3.13
N THR A 50 -8.05 -13.46 1.98
CA THR A 50 -8.65 -13.10 0.68
C THR A 50 -9.91 -13.89 0.37
N ASP A 51 -10.27 -14.86 1.21
CA ASP A 51 -11.40 -15.76 0.98
C ASP A 51 -12.62 -15.33 1.81
N ASN A 52 -13.75 -15.16 1.14
CA ASN A 52 -15.02 -14.82 1.76
C ASN A 52 -16.17 -15.56 1.04
N PRO A 53 -16.73 -16.62 1.65
CA PRO A 53 -17.76 -17.43 0.99
C PRO A 53 -19.03 -16.62 0.67
N ASN A 54 -19.41 -15.68 1.53
CA ASN A 54 -20.58 -14.81 1.30
C ASN A 54 -20.38 -13.89 0.08
N PHE A 55 -19.13 -13.48 -0.18
CA PHE A 55 -18.81 -12.67 -1.36
C PHE A 55 -18.97 -13.53 -2.62
N GLU A 56 -18.45 -14.76 -2.60
CA GLU A 56 -18.50 -15.65 -3.76
C GLU A 56 -19.94 -16.03 -4.12
N GLU A 57 -20.75 -16.46 -3.14
CA GLU A 57 -22.15 -16.80 -3.37
C GLU A 57 -22.94 -15.62 -3.94
N TYR A 58 -22.84 -14.45 -3.32
CA TYR A 58 -23.58 -13.26 -3.73
C TYR A 58 -23.28 -12.81 -5.17
N TYR A 59 -21.99 -12.76 -5.56
CA TYR A 59 -21.62 -12.32 -6.91
C TYR A 59 -21.81 -13.41 -7.97
N LYS A 60 -21.78 -14.70 -7.59
CA LYS A 60 -22.06 -15.81 -8.49
C LYS A 60 -23.54 -15.86 -8.88
N GLU A 61 -24.45 -15.58 -7.95
CA GLU A 61 -25.89 -15.53 -8.20
C GLU A 61 -26.31 -14.38 -9.15
N GLN A 62 -25.53 -13.30 -9.21
CA GLN A 62 -25.82 -12.17 -10.10
C GLN A 62 -25.61 -12.49 -11.59
N GLY A 63 -24.90 -13.57 -11.92
CA GLY A 63 -24.65 -13.98 -13.30
C GLY A 63 -23.85 -12.96 -14.13
N LEU A 64 -23.01 -12.14 -13.47
CA LEU A 64 -22.17 -11.14 -14.14
C LEU A 64 -21.01 -11.76 -14.94
N VAL A 65 -20.49 -12.89 -14.44
CA VAL A 65 -19.39 -13.64 -15.03
C VAL A 65 -19.91 -15.03 -15.40
N ARG A 66 -19.47 -15.57 -16.54
CA ARG A 66 -19.85 -16.91 -16.96
C ARG A 66 -19.34 -17.95 -15.97
N ALA A 67 -20.06 -19.06 -15.83
CA ALA A 67 -19.70 -20.09 -14.85
C ALA A 67 -18.30 -20.68 -15.11
N GLU A 68 -17.90 -20.77 -16.38
CA GLU A 68 -16.59 -21.28 -16.80
C GLU A 68 -15.43 -20.32 -16.48
N GLU A 69 -15.72 -19.02 -16.34
CA GLU A 69 -14.72 -17.96 -16.09
C GLU A 69 -14.64 -17.59 -14.61
N TRP A 70 -15.54 -18.11 -13.77
CA TRP A 70 -15.67 -17.75 -12.35
C TRP A 70 -14.37 -18.00 -11.56
N ASP A 71 -13.78 -19.17 -11.73
CA ASP A 71 -12.58 -19.55 -10.98
C ASP A 71 -11.38 -18.66 -11.35
N VAL A 72 -11.24 -18.34 -12.64
CA VAL A 72 -10.21 -17.42 -13.15
C VAL A 72 -10.43 -16.00 -12.62
N PHE A 73 -11.68 -15.54 -12.60
CA PHE A 73 -12.04 -14.23 -12.05
C PHE A 73 -11.66 -14.11 -10.58
N MET A 74 -12.02 -15.11 -9.76
CA MET A 74 -11.66 -15.15 -8.35
C MET A 74 -10.14 -15.24 -8.14
N GLU A 75 -9.43 -16.01 -8.96
CA GLU A 75 -7.96 -16.06 -8.94
C GLU A 75 -7.34 -14.67 -9.18
N ILE A 76 -7.86 -13.92 -10.14
CA ILE A 76 -7.39 -12.56 -10.43
C ILE A 76 -7.69 -11.60 -9.28
N LEU A 77 -8.88 -11.66 -8.67
CA LEU A 77 -9.25 -10.80 -7.53
C LEU A 77 -8.38 -11.04 -6.29
N ARG A 78 -7.94 -12.29 -6.08
CA ARG A 78 -7.07 -12.66 -4.96
C ARG A 78 -5.61 -12.21 -5.16
N LYS A 79 -5.20 -11.91 -6.40
CA LYS A 79 -3.83 -11.42 -6.69
C LYS A 79 -3.65 -9.99 -6.16
N PRO A 80 -2.51 -9.69 -5.52
CA PRO A 80 -2.23 -8.33 -5.07
C PRO A 80 -2.13 -7.38 -6.27
N LEU A 81 -2.71 -6.19 -6.14
CA LEU A 81 -2.60 -5.17 -7.17
C LEU A 81 -1.15 -4.70 -7.32
N PRO A 82 -0.67 -4.46 -8.55
CA PRO A 82 0.61 -3.81 -8.77
C PRO A 82 0.60 -2.41 -8.15
N ALA A 83 1.74 -1.96 -7.65
CA ALA A 83 1.89 -0.61 -7.14
C ALA A 83 1.92 0.39 -8.30
N ALA A 84 1.05 1.39 -8.26
CA ALA A 84 1.11 2.54 -9.17
C ALA A 84 1.51 3.82 -8.43
N PHE A 85 2.24 4.71 -9.11
CA PHE A 85 2.64 6.02 -8.60
C PHE A 85 2.67 7.07 -9.71
N ARG A 86 2.66 8.36 -9.31
CA ARG A 86 2.66 9.51 -10.22
C ARG A 86 3.85 10.42 -9.93
N VAL A 87 4.49 10.93 -10.97
CA VAL A 87 5.47 12.02 -10.91
C VAL A 87 4.74 13.35 -10.98
N ASN A 88 5.04 14.26 -10.05
CA ASN A 88 4.44 15.59 -10.04
C ASN A 88 5.04 16.46 -11.16
N SER A 89 4.21 16.88 -12.12
CA SER A 89 4.59 17.74 -13.24
C SER A 89 5.15 19.09 -12.83
N ASN A 90 4.78 19.60 -11.65
CA ASN A 90 5.21 20.91 -11.16
C ASN A 90 6.49 20.82 -10.33
N SER A 91 7.07 19.63 -10.19
CA SER A 91 8.35 19.44 -9.52
C SER A 91 9.48 19.87 -10.46
N GLN A 92 10.48 20.57 -9.92
CA GLN A 92 11.72 20.89 -10.65
C GLN A 92 12.51 19.63 -11.06
N PHE A 93 12.21 18.48 -10.44
CA PHE A 93 12.86 17.20 -10.73
C PHE A 93 12.01 16.30 -11.63
N CYS A 94 10.92 16.80 -12.22
CA CYS A 94 10.00 15.98 -13.00
C CYS A 94 10.72 15.25 -14.14
N ASP A 95 11.44 16.00 -14.98
CA ASP A 95 12.14 15.45 -16.15
C ASP A 95 13.28 14.50 -15.74
N ASP A 96 14.03 14.86 -14.69
CA ASP A 96 15.10 14.02 -14.13
C ASP A 96 14.56 12.68 -13.61
N ILE A 97 13.42 12.70 -12.89
CA ILE A 97 12.80 11.48 -12.36
C ILE A 97 12.33 10.59 -13.51
N ILE A 98 11.70 11.17 -14.55
CA ILE A 98 11.27 10.41 -15.73
C ILE A 98 12.49 9.80 -16.43
N SER A 99 13.57 10.56 -16.63
CA SER A 99 14.77 10.06 -17.32
C SER A 99 15.41 8.91 -16.56
N ILE A 100 15.45 8.99 -15.22
CA ILE A 100 15.98 7.92 -14.36
C ILE A 100 15.10 6.67 -14.43
N LEU A 101 13.78 6.83 -14.40
CA LEU A 101 12.85 5.70 -14.52
C LEU A 101 12.98 5.01 -15.88
N GLU A 102 13.06 5.76 -16.98
CA GLU A 102 13.18 5.23 -18.33
C GLU A 102 14.55 4.60 -18.61
N ASN A 103 15.63 5.17 -18.09
CA ASN A 103 16.99 4.75 -18.44
C ASN A 103 17.66 3.90 -17.37
N ASP A 104 17.80 4.43 -16.16
CA ASP A 104 18.69 3.83 -15.16
C ASP A 104 17.98 2.67 -14.45
N PHE A 105 16.71 2.86 -14.10
CA PHE A 105 15.91 1.89 -13.36
C PHE A 105 15.54 0.68 -14.22
N VAL A 106 15.06 0.90 -15.44
CA VAL A 106 14.77 -0.21 -16.37
C VAL A 106 16.03 -1.02 -16.70
N LYS A 107 17.19 -0.37 -16.89
CA LYS A 107 18.46 -1.07 -17.18
C LYS A 107 19.00 -1.82 -15.95
N SER A 108 18.93 -1.26 -14.75
CA SER A 108 19.38 -1.95 -13.53
C SER A 108 18.57 -3.22 -13.30
N LEU A 109 17.26 -3.16 -13.55
CA LEU A 109 16.37 -4.30 -13.40
C LEU A 109 16.58 -5.37 -14.47
N GLN A 110 16.90 -4.98 -15.72
CA GLN A 110 17.29 -5.97 -16.74
C GLN A 110 18.58 -6.70 -16.37
N ALA A 111 19.53 -6.03 -15.71
CA ALA A 111 20.75 -6.65 -15.22
C ALA A 111 20.49 -7.61 -14.04
N GLU A 112 19.59 -7.25 -13.11
CA GLU A 112 19.21 -8.09 -11.96
C GLU A 112 18.27 -9.25 -12.36
N ALA A 113 17.41 -9.08 -13.36
CA ALA A 113 16.44 -10.09 -13.81
C ALA A 113 17.07 -11.33 -14.47
N ILE A 114 18.35 -11.25 -14.87
CA ILE A 114 19.12 -12.41 -15.36
C ILE A 114 19.33 -13.45 -14.23
N GLU A 115 19.16 -13.06 -12.97
CA GLU A 115 19.45 -13.90 -11.79
C GLU A 115 18.19 -14.52 -11.13
N GLY A 116 16.98 -14.06 -11.44
CA GLY A 116 15.76 -14.58 -10.83
C GLY A 116 14.50 -14.01 -11.49
N GLY A 117 13.87 -14.82 -12.35
CA GLY A 117 12.79 -14.39 -13.22
C GLY A 117 11.55 -13.86 -12.50
N GLU A 118 11.24 -12.59 -12.73
CA GLU A 118 9.92 -12.09 -13.15
C GLU A 118 10.06 -10.65 -13.69
N LEU A 119 9.67 -10.46 -14.95
CA LEU A 119 10.21 -9.44 -15.85
C LEU A 119 9.29 -8.21 -16.07
N GLU A 120 8.62 -7.70 -15.03
CA GLU A 120 7.79 -6.48 -15.17
C GLU A 120 8.10 -5.44 -14.11
N ALA A 121 9.25 -4.82 -14.29
CA ALA A 121 9.96 -4.16 -13.23
C ALA A 121 9.51 -2.72 -12.95
N ILE A 122 9.14 -1.93 -13.96
CA ILE A 122 8.38 -0.67 -13.84
C ILE A 122 8.04 -0.20 -15.25
N LYS A 123 6.80 0.21 -15.51
CA LYS A 123 6.34 0.63 -16.85
C LYS A 123 5.45 1.88 -16.75
N PRO A 124 5.49 2.79 -17.74
CA PRO A 124 4.58 3.92 -17.78
C PRO A 124 3.17 3.42 -18.12
N LEU A 125 2.15 4.10 -17.59
CA LEU A 125 0.75 3.86 -17.94
C LEU A 125 0.45 4.51 -19.29
N PRO A 126 0.18 3.76 -20.38
CA PRO A 126 0.10 4.32 -21.74
C PRO A 126 -1.00 5.35 -21.93
N TRP A 127 -2.06 5.26 -21.14
CA TRP A 127 -3.21 6.16 -21.18
C TRP A 127 -2.97 7.47 -20.40
N TYR A 128 -1.92 7.55 -19.57
CA TYR A 128 -1.62 8.74 -18.78
C TYR A 128 -0.66 9.66 -19.55
N PRO A 129 -0.97 10.96 -19.69
CA PRO A 129 -0.18 11.85 -20.53
C PRO A 129 1.25 12.02 -20.02
N LYS A 130 2.18 12.21 -20.96
CA LYS A 130 3.58 12.59 -20.72
C LYS A 130 4.37 11.60 -19.83
N ASN A 131 3.98 10.32 -19.81
CA ASN A 131 4.62 9.28 -18.97
C ASN A 131 4.74 9.69 -17.50
N LEU A 132 3.76 10.42 -16.96
CA LEU A 132 3.80 10.90 -15.58
C LEU A 132 3.21 9.90 -14.58
N ALA A 133 2.61 8.81 -15.03
CA ALA A 133 2.11 7.75 -14.17
C ALA A 133 2.73 6.41 -14.56
N TRP A 134 3.11 5.64 -13.55
CA TRP A 134 3.88 4.41 -13.69
C TRP A 134 3.29 3.32 -12.81
N HIS A 135 3.46 2.06 -13.23
CA HIS A 135 3.09 0.88 -12.45
C HIS A 135 4.26 -0.09 -12.31
N SER A 136 4.23 -0.87 -11.24
CA SER A 136 5.30 -1.77 -10.80
C SER A 136 4.74 -2.97 -10.06
N ASN A 137 5.38 -4.14 -10.19
CA ASN A 137 5.12 -5.27 -9.31
C ASN A 137 5.87 -5.16 -7.97
N PHE A 138 6.74 -4.16 -7.79
CA PHE A 138 7.40 -3.89 -6.52
C PHE A 138 6.46 -3.22 -5.52
N SER A 139 6.59 -3.60 -4.24
CA SER A 139 5.93 -2.89 -3.16
C SER A 139 6.47 -1.46 -3.02
N ARG A 140 5.64 -0.56 -2.46
CA ARG A 140 6.07 0.82 -2.12
C ARG A 140 7.34 0.87 -1.25
N LYS A 141 7.54 -0.12 -0.38
CA LYS A 141 8.74 -0.23 0.47
C LYS A 141 9.98 -0.59 -0.36
N GLN A 142 9.85 -1.48 -1.34
CA GLN A 142 10.95 -1.84 -2.25
C GLN A 142 11.35 -0.65 -3.13
N ILE A 143 10.37 0.07 -3.70
CA ILE A 143 10.62 1.27 -4.51
C ILE A 143 11.39 2.33 -3.70
N ARG A 144 10.99 2.57 -2.45
CA ARG A 144 11.64 3.55 -1.56
C ARG A 144 13.07 3.16 -1.13
N LYS A 145 13.42 1.87 -1.12
CA LYS A 145 14.76 1.38 -0.76
C LYS A 145 15.72 1.38 -1.95
N HIS A 146 15.22 1.63 -3.16
CA HIS A 146 16.09 1.59 -4.33
C HIS A 146 16.98 2.84 -4.34
N LYS A 147 18.30 2.62 -4.21
CA LYS A 147 19.30 3.69 -4.04
C LYS A 147 19.19 4.81 -5.07
N THR A 148 18.86 4.48 -6.32
CA THR A 148 18.69 5.47 -7.41
C THR A 148 17.53 6.45 -7.16
N LEU A 149 16.50 6.03 -6.42
CA LEU A 149 15.30 6.81 -6.15
C LEU A 149 15.30 7.44 -4.74
N GLU A 150 16.21 7.04 -3.85
CA GLU A 150 16.34 7.62 -2.49
C GLU A 150 16.63 9.12 -2.51
N ARG A 151 17.28 9.62 -3.58
CA ARG A 151 17.63 11.03 -3.74
C ARG A 151 16.40 11.94 -3.98
N TYR A 152 15.27 11.38 -4.40
CA TYR A 152 14.07 12.13 -4.77
C TYR A 152 12.88 11.76 -3.86
N PRO A 153 12.42 12.66 -2.97
CA PRO A 153 11.33 12.35 -2.07
C PRO A 153 9.99 12.23 -2.83
N PHE A 154 9.39 11.03 -2.81
CA PHE A 154 7.99 10.84 -3.21
C PHE A 154 7.08 11.37 -2.09
N HIS A 155 6.48 12.54 -2.32
CA HIS A 155 5.45 13.15 -1.46
C HIS A 155 4.03 12.76 -1.91
#